data_AF-A0A2V9RGH2-F1
#
_entry.id   AF-A0A2V9RGH2-F1
#
_cell.length_a   1.000
_cell.length_b   1.000
_cell.length_c   1.000
_cell.angle_alpha   90.00
_cell.angle_beta   90.00
_cell.angle_gamma   90.00
#
_symmetry.space_group_name_H-M   'P 1'
#
loop_
_entity.id
_entity.type
_entity.pdbx_description
1 polymer ?
#
loop_
_entity_poly.entity_id
_entity_poly.type
_entity_poly.pdbx_seq_one_letter_code
_entity_poly.pdbx_strand_id
1 'polypeptide(L)'
;MEKYPSLPIQVYSIWFSMLPWDSPLAFPSAQKTMSDPRVTHFWDKEKIAGRWFKENVTPDYEGKVIWDVYYLYGPDAEWRNTPQPLLIWGRTIMDKQQELSQEISRLAGEKIENRSARLRSRYCNGFVSKRELELILLPAFERSLLQGIYLPQPSAPGPWDECC
;
A
#
# COMPACT_ATOMS: atom_id res chain seq x y z
N MET A 1 5.40 -5.65 1.82
CA MET A 1 4.31 -6.39 1.16
C MET A 1 4.09 -7.76 1.79
N GLU A 2 5.13 -8.55 2.02
CA GLU A 2 5.06 -9.82 2.80
C GLU A 2 4.45 -9.64 4.19
N LYS A 3 4.75 -8.52 4.86
CA LYS A 3 4.18 -8.16 6.17
C LYS A 3 2.64 -8.08 6.14
N TYR A 4 2.06 -7.66 5.01
CA TYR A 4 0.62 -7.44 4.86
C TYR A 4 0.06 -8.21 3.65
N PRO A 5 -0.05 -9.54 3.74
CA PRO A 5 -0.44 -10.38 2.60
C PRO A 5 -1.91 -10.21 2.21
N SER A 6 -2.78 -9.82 3.17
CA SER A 6 -4.21 -9.59 2.96
C SER A 6 -4.57 -8.16 2.57
N LEU A 7 -3.57 -7.25 2.51
CA LEU A 7 -3.80 -5.89 2.05
C LEU A 7 -3.97 -5.93 0.52
N PRO A 8 -5.09 -5.41 -0.03
CA PRO A 8 -5.38 -5.38 -1.45
C PRO A 8 -4.59 -4.23 -2.08
N ILE A 9 -3.27 -4.33 -2.03
CA ILE A 9 -2.35 -3.42 -2.72
C ILE A 9 -2.11 -3.97 -4.12
N GLN A 10 -2.28 -3.11 -5.12
CA GLN A 10 -1.89 -3.39 -6.49
C GLN A 10 -0.63 -2.59 -6.80
N VAL A 11 0.40 -3.25 -7.34
CA VAL A 11 1.66 -2.59 -7.69
C VAL A 11 1.86 -2.67 -9.20
N TYR A 12 2.24 -1.54 -9.79
CA TYR A 12 2.63 -1.45 -11.19
C TYR A 12 4.08 -0.98 -11.26
N SER A 13 4.97 -1.84 -11.74
CA SER A 13 6.38 -1.50 -11.93
C SER A 13 6.67 -1.28 -13.41
N ILE A 14 6.99 -0.05 -13.76
CA ILE A 14 7.23 0.37 -15.15
C ILE A 14 8.73 0.58 -15.34
N TRP A 15 9.31 -0.16 -16.28
CA TRP A 15 10.75 -0.24 -16.50
C TRP A 15 11.09 0.34 -17.86
N PHE A 16 12.17 1.12 -17.94
CA PHE A 16 12.64 1.70 -19.18
C PHE A 16 14.10 2.09 -19.10
N SER A 17 14.77 2.20 -20.24
CA SER A 17 16.22 2.41 -20.27
C SER A 17 16.62 3.82 -19.85
N MET A 18 17.18 3.97 -18.64
CA MET A 18 17.74 5.26 -18.16
C MET A 18 19.25 5.25 -18.12
N LEU A 19 19.85 4.10 -17.82
CA LEU A 19 21.29 3.89 -17.80
C LEU A 19 21.75 3.12 -19.06
N PRO A 20 23.04 3.25 -19.46
CA PRO A 20 23.57 2.61 -20.67
C PRO A 20 23.36 1.09 -20.77
N TRP A 21 23.23 0.42 -19.62
CA TRP A 21 23.10 -1.04 -19.52
C TRP A 21 21.65 -1.51 -19.44
N ASP A 22 20.70 -0.59 -19.31
CA ASP A 22 19.30 -0.93 -19.24
C ASP A 22 18.80 -1.34 -20.62
N SER A 23 18.18 -2.51 -20.71
CA SER A 23 17.68 -3.04 -21.97
C SER A 23 16.48 -3.95 -21.77
N PRO A 24 15.68 -4.19 -22.83
CA PRO A 24 14.64 -5.21 -22.80
C PRO A 24 15.19 -6.61 -22.46
N LEU A 25 16.45 -6.88 -22.77
CA LEU A 25 17.11 -8.16 -22.45
C LEU A 25 17.38 -8.30 -20.94
N ALA A 26 17.62 -7.19 -20.23
CA ALA A 26 17.80 -7.18 -18.78
C ALA A 26 16.46 -7.16 -18.01
N PHE A 27 15.35 -6.84 -18.68
CA PHE A 27 14.03 -6.72 -18.07
C PHE A 27 13.58 -7.97 -17.29
N PRO A 28 13.75 -9.22 -17.79
CA PRO A 28 13.41 -10.42 -17.01
C PRO A 28 14.14 -10.51 -15.67
N SER A 29 15.39 -10.05 -15.59
CA SER A 29 16.14 -10.00 -14.34
C SER A 29 15.64 -8.89 -13.41
N ALA A 30 15.28 -7.74 -13.97
CA ALA A 30 14.68 -6.64 -13.21
C ALA A 30 13.34 -7.05 -12.56
N GLN A 31 12.51 -7.84 -13.26
CA GLN A 31 11.25 -8.37 -12.71
C GLN A 31 11.48 -9.20 -11.43
N LYS A 32 12.58 -9.96 -11.35
CA LYS A 32 12.92 -10.78 -10.19
C LYS A 32 13.24 -9.96 -8.94
N THR A 33 13.58 -8.67 -9.07
CA THR A 33 13.82 -7.79 -7.91
C THR A 33 12.54 -7.44 -7.16
N MET A 34 11.38 -7.56 -7.80
CA MET A 34 10.05 -7.36 -7.21
C MET A 34 9.13 -8.53 -7.56
N SER A 35 9.43 -9.71 -7.01
CA SER A 35 8.74 -10.95 -7.36
C SER A 35 7.38 -11.18 -6.68
N ASP A 36 6.87 -10.22 -5.91
CA ASP A 36 5.56 -10.36 -5.26
C ASP A 36 4.47 -10.49 -6.33
N PRO A 37 3.55 -11.46 -6.22
CA PRO A 37 2.53 -11.74 -7.25
C PRO A 37 1.55 -10.58 -7.48
N ARG A 38 1.50 -9.60 -6.58
CA ARG A 38 0.70 -8.37 -6.76
C ARG A 38 1.38 -7.34 -7.65
N VAL A 39 2.61 -7.58 -8.10
CA VAL A 39 3.35 -6.67 -8.97
C VAL A 39 3.08 -7.04 -10.43
N THR A 40 2.50 -6.12 -11.18
CA THR A 40 2.43 -6.20 -12.64
C THR A 40 3.54 -5.36 -13.24
N HIS A 41 4.36 -5.99 -14.08
CA HIS A 41 5.53 -5.35 -14.68
C HIS A 41 5.25 -4.95 -16.13
N PHE A 42 5.70 -3.76 -16.51
CA PHE A 42 5.63 -3.26 -17.88
C PHE A 42 7.00 -2.81 -18.37
N TRP A 43 7.32 -3.13 -19.62
CA TRP A 43 8.44 -2.53 -20.32
C TRP A 43 7.95 -1.34 -21.16
N ASP A 44 8.43 -0.15 -20.82
CA ASP A 44 8.08 1.11 -21.49
C ASP A 44 9.26 1.60 -22.32
N LYS A 45 9.49 0.97 -23.48
CA LYS A 45 10.60 1.32 -24.38
C LYS A 45 10.66 2.82 -24.68
N GLU A 46 9.50 3.46 -24.78
CA GLU A 46 9.38 4.84 -25.18
C GLU A 46 9.51 5.80 -24.01
N LYS A 47 9.46 5.36 -22.74
CA LYS A 47 9.43 6.22 -21.53
C LYS A 47 8.18 7.10 -21.46
N ILE A 48 7.05 6.61 -21.96
CA ILE A 48 5.75 7.28 -21.92
C ILE A 48 5.37 7.63 -20.48
N ALA A 49 5.46 6.66 -19.56
CA ALA A 49 5.07 6.86 -18.17
C ALA A 49 5.98 7.88 -17.48
N GLY A 50 7.31 7.73 -17.63
CA GLY A 50 8.27 8.64 -17.02
C GLY A 50 8.17 10.09 -17.51
N ARG A 51 7.78 10.32 -18.77
CA ARG A 51 7.47 11.68 -19.26
C ARG A 51 6.15 12.18 -18.69
N TRP A 52 5.12 11.35 -18.75
CA TRP A 52 3.79 11.72 -18.29
C TRP A 52 3.79 12.12 -16.80
N PHE A 53 4.43 11.34 -15.93
CA PHE A 53 4.53 11.64 -14.49
C PHE A 53 5.36 12.90 -14.20
N LYS A 54 6.41 13.13 -14.99
CA LYS A 54 7.19 14.37 -14.92
C LYS A 54 6.31 15.58 -15.24
N GLU A 55 5.49 15.50 -16.28
CA GLU A 55 4.67 16.61 -16.74
C GLU A 55 3.46 16.88 -15.83
N ASN A 56 2.80 15.83 -15.33
CA ASN A 56 1.48 15.93 -14.72
C ASN A 56 1.49 15.80 -13.18
N VAL A 57 2.57 15.29 -12.58
CA VAL A 57 2.65 15.04 -11.14
C VAL A 57 3.87 15.70 -10.50
N THR A 58 5.01 15.74 -11.21
CA THR A 58 6.28 16.26 -10.69
C THR A 58 6.91 17.31 -11.63
N PRO A 59 6.19 18.40 -11.95
CA PRO A 59 6.64 19.38 -12.94
C PRO A 59 7.96 20.07 -12.57
N ASP A 60 8.24 20.18 -11.26
CA ASP A 60 9.46 20.78 -10.71
C ASP A 60 10.70 19.88 -10.84
N TYR A 61 10.54 18.62 -11.28
CA TYR A 61 11.67 17.76 -11.57
C TYR A 61 12.42 18.25 -12.82
N GLU A 62 13.71 18.57 -12.65
CA GLU A 62 14.56 19.15 -13.69
C GLU A 62 14.82 18.21 -14.89
N GLY A 63 14.71 16.89 -14.68
CA GLY A 63 14.92 15.92 -15.74
C GLY A 63 13.76 15.84 -16.73
N LYS A 64 14.04 15.43 -17.98
CA LYS A 64 13.01 15.25 -19.02
C LYS A 64 12.10 14.03 -18.79
N VAL A 65 12.58 13.04 -18.06
CA VAL A 65 11.89 11.79 -17.75
C VAL A 65 12.14 11.49 -16.29
N ILE A 66 11.08 11.44 -15.47
CA ILE A 66 11.24 11.03 -14.08
C ILE A 66 11.40 9.51 -14.01
N TRP A 67 12.33 9.07 -13.16
CA TRP A 67 12.70 7.68 -12.96
C TRP A 67 13.18 7.51 -11.52
N ASP A 68 13.31 6.25 -11.08
CA ASP A 68 13.64 5.91 -9.70
C ASP A 68 12.72 6.63 -8.71
N VAL A 69 11.41 6.47 -8.96
CA VAL A 69 10.33 7.17 -8.27
C VAL A 69 9.19 6.20 -7.99
N TYR A 70 8.51 6.38 -6.87
CA TYR A 70 7.23 5.72 -6.60
C TYR A 70 6.12 6.75 -6.40
N TYR A 71 4.88 6.32 -6.64
CA TYR A 71 3.66 7.06 -6.36
C TYR A 71 2.69 6.13 -5.63
N LEU A 72 2.27 6.51 -4.42
CA LEU A 72 1.29 5.76 -3.64
C LEU A 72 -0.05 6.49 -3.66
N TYR A 73 -1.06 5.82 -4.17
CA TYR A 73 -2.41 6.33 -4.27
C TYR A 73 -3.32 5.69 -3.23
N GLY A 74 -4.33 6.44 -2.78
CA GLY A 74 -5.35 5.94 -1.87
C GLY A 74 -6.28 4.90 -2.51
N PRO A 75 -7.03 4.14 -1.69
CA PRO A 75 -7.97 3.13 -2.20
C PRO A 75 -9.09 3.72 -3.06
N ASP A 76 -9.40 5.01 -2.89
CA ASP A 76 -10.44 5.73 -3.63
C ASP A 76 -9.87 6.50 -4.83
N ALA A 77 -8.65 6.16 -5.27
CA ALA A 77 -8.00 6.89 -6.34
C ALA A 77 -8.63 6.63 -7.71
N GLU A 78 -9.01 7.71 -8.40
CA GLU A 78 -9.62 7.64 -9.73
C GLU A 78 -8.59 7.96 -10.83
N TRP A 79 -8.42 7.03 -11.76
CA TRP A 79 -7.50 7.15 -12.90
C TRP A 79 -8.18 7.85 -14.08
N ARG A 80 -8.46 9.15 -13.94
CA ARG A 80 -8.96 10.00 -15.03
C ARG A 80 -7.80 10.66 -15.77
N ASN A 81 -7.60 11.96 -15.56
CA ASN A 81 -6.48 12.70 -16.14
C ASN A 81 -5.24 12.51 -15.27
N THR A 82 -5.24 13.06 -14.06
CA THR A 82 -4.18 12.82 -13.05
C THR A 82 -4.77 12.03 -11.90
N PRO A 83 -4.24 10.84 -11.55
CA PRO A 83 -4.81 10.03 -10.49
C PRO A 83 -4.78 10.74 -9.14
N GLN A 84 -5.90 10.73 -8.42
CA GLN A 84 -6.06 11.36 -7.11
C GLN A 84 -7.05 10.55 -6.25
N PRO A 85 -6.85 10.44 -4.92
CA PRO A 85 -5.81 11.15 -4.16
C PRO A 85 -4.44 10.45 -4.24
N LEU A 86 -3.42 11.23 -4.60
CA LEU A 86 -2.02 10.87 -4.39
C LEU A 86 -1.71 11.07 -2.90
N LEU A 87 -1.36 10.00 -2.19
CA LEU A 87 -1.05 10.07 -0.77
C LEU A 87 0.37 10.59 -0.56
N ILE A 88 1.34 9.91 -1.18
CA ILE A 88 2.76 10.26 -1.12
C ILE A 88 3.45 9.84 -2.42
N TRP A 89 4.57 10.49 -2.71
CA TRP A 89 5.50 10.08 -3.76
C TRP A 89 6.92 10.39 -3.31
N GLY A 90 7.91 9.75 -3.92
CA GLY A 90 9.29 10.03 -3.57
C GLY A 90 10.32 9.40 -4.50
N ARG A 91 11.52 9.98 -4.46
CA ARG A 91 12.73 9.55 -5.17
C ARG A 91 13.98 9.86 -4.34
N THR A 92 15.05 9.06 -4.41
CA THR A 92 15.12 7.72 -5.01
C THR A 92 14.23 6.73 -4.25
N ILE A 93 13.82 5.62 -4.86
CA ILE A 93 13.00 4.61 -4.16
C ILE A 93 13.75 4.06 -2.95
N MET A 94 15.07 3.88 -3.07
CA MET A 94 15.92 3.37 -2.01
C MET A 94 15.96 4.33 -0.80
N ASP A 95 16.16 5.62 -1.03
CA ASP A 95 16.20 6.63 0.04
C ASP A 95 14.84 6.79 0.74
N LYS A 96 13.76 6.48 0.02
CA LYS A 96 12.38 6.70 0.47
C LYS A 96 11.66 5.41 0.90
N GLN A 97 12.36 4.28 0.93
CA GLN A 97 11.77 2.99 1.29
C GLN A 97 11.09 3.01 2.67
N GLN A 98 11.71 3.67 3.66
CA GLN A 98 11.17 3.74 5.02
C GLN A 98 9.86 4.53 5.08
N GLU A 99 9.80 5.68 4.39
CA GLU A 99 8.61 6.53 4.30
C GLU A 99 7.46 5.79 3.60
N LEU A 100 7.75 5.15 2.46
CA LEU A 100 6.79 4.30 1.76
C LEU A 100 6.29 3.15 2.64
N SER A 101 7.17 2.48 3.38
CA SER A 101 6.78 1.39 4.28
C SER A 101 5.88 1.87 5.42
N GLN A 102 6.16 3.04 6.00
CA GLN A 102 5.35 3.61 7.07
C GLN A 102 3.94 3.93 6.58
N GLU A 103 3.81 4.51 5.39
CA GLU A 103 2.52 4.87 4.85
C GLU A 103 1.69 3.64 4.47
N ILE A 104 2.31 2.59 3.93
CA ILE A 104 1.63 1.30 3.71
C ILE A 104 1.17 0.70 5.05
N SER A 105 1.99 0.79 6.11
CA SER A 105 1.60 0.34 7.44
C SER A 105 0.43 1.14 8.02
N ARG A 106 0.39 2.46 7.80
CA ARG A 106 -0.72 3.33 8.21
C ARG A 106 -2.03 2.90 7.55
N LEU A 107 -2.02 2.73 6.22
CA LEU A 107 -3.18 2.26 5.45
C LEU A 107 -3.66 0.87 5.89
N ALA A 108 -2.72 -0.03 6.21
CA ALA A 108 -3.06 -1.35 6.74
C ALA A 108 -3.75 -1.24 8.12
N GLY A 109 -3.25 -0.37 9.00
CA GLY A 109 -3.85 -0.08 10.30
C GLY A 109 -5.28 0.43 10.18
N GLU A 110 -5.50 1.45 9.35
CA GLU A 110 -6.83 2.04 9.11
C GLU A 110 -7.82 1.00 8.57
N LYS A 111 -7.36 0.10 7.70
CA LYS A 111 -8.22 -0.96 7.18
C LYS A 111 -8.64 -1.96 8.28
N ILE A 112 -7.70 -2.34 9.15
CA ILE A 112 -7.98 -3.25 10.26
C ILE A 112 -8.96 -2.61 11.25
N GLU A 113 -8.77 -1.34 11.57
CA GLU A 113 -9.65 -0.58 12.45
C GLU A 113 -11.06 -0.44 11.86
N ASN A 114 -11.18 -0.03 10.59
CA ASN A 114 -12.46 0.07 9.89
C ASN A 114 -13.21 -1.26 9.80
N ARG A 115 -12.50 -2.38 9.65
CA ARG A 115 -13.10 -3.73 9.69
C ARG A 115 -13.59 -4.06 11.10
N SER A 116 -12.81 -3.74 12.12
CA SER A 116 -13.15 -3.97 13.52
C SER A 116 -14.38 -3.15 13.93
N ALA A 117 -14.44 -1.87 13.55
CA ALA A 117 -15.59 -1.00 13.79
C ALA A 117 -16.87 -1.53 13.12
N ARG A 118 -16.77 -1.99 11.86
CA ARG A 118 -17.91 -2.62 11.16
C ARG A 118 -18.40 -3.88 11.85
N LEU A 119 -17.50 -4.73 12.34
CA LEU A 119 -17.86 -5.95 13.06
C LEU A 119 -18.50 -5.65 14.42
N ARG A 120 -17.97 -4.68 15.17
CA ARG A 120 -18.59 -4.18 16.41
C ARG A 120 -20.00 -3.67 16.16
N SER A 121 -20.19 -2.81 15.15
CA SER A 121 -21.53 -2.32 14.77
C SER A 121 -22.50 -3.48 14.48
N ARG A 122 -22.06 -4.51 13.74
CA ARG A 122 -22.90 -5.69 13.48
C ARG A 122 -23.21 -6.49 14.74
N TYR A 123 -22.27 -6.62 15.68
CA TYR A 123 -22.51 -7.26 16.97
C TYR A 123 -23.54 -6.50 17.81
N CYS A 124 -23.39 -5.18 17.96
CA CYS A 124 -24.32 -4.37 18.75
C CYS A 124 -25.72 -4.32 18.12
N ASN A 125 -25.83 -4.54 16.81
CA ASN A 125 -27.10 -4.66 16.09
C ASN A 125 -27.65 -6.12 16.02
N GLY A 126 -27.03 -7.08 16.73
CA GLY A 126 -27.50 -8.47 16.79
C GLY A 126 -27.28 -9.30 15.53
N PHE A 127 -26.58 -8.78 14.52
CA PHE A 127 -26.28 -9.48 13.25
C PHE A 127 -25.08 -10.44 13.34
N VAL A 128 -24.34 -10.40 14.45
CA VAL A 128 -23.18 -11.25 14.74
C VAL A 128 -23.24 -11.58 16.22
N SER A 129 -23.16 -12.85 16.59
CA SER A 129 -23.09 -13.28 17.99
C SER A 129 -21.69 -13.06 18.57
N LYS A 130 -21.57 -13.06 19.91
CA LYS A 130 -20.27 -12.95 20.60
C LYS A 130 -19.28 -14.02 20.14
N ARG A 131 -19.73 -15.27 19.98
CA ARG A 131 -18.90 -16.38 19.48
C ARG A 131 -18.40 -16.16 18.06
N GLU A 132 -19.26 -15.68 17.17
CA GLU A 132 -18.86 -15.36 15.79
C GLU A 132 -17.88 -14.19 15.75
N LEU A 133 -18.09 -13.16 16.56
CA LEU A 133 -17.19 -12.02 16.67
C LEU A 133 -15.79 -12.45 17.15
N GLU A 134 -15.73 -13.27 18.20
CA GLU A 134 -14.49 -13.84 18.74
C GLU A 134 -13.74 -14.65 17.67
N LEU A 135 -14.43 -15.54 16.95
CA LEU A 135 -13.83 -16.33 15.86
C LEU A 135 -13.31 -15.48 14.69
N ILE A 136 -13.97 -14.36 14.37
CA ILE A 136 -13.55 -13.47 13.27
C ILE A 136 -12.36 -12.59 13.68
N LEU A 137 -12.26 -12.19 14.94
CA LEU A 137 -11.28 -11.21 15.43
C LEU A 137 -10.03 -11.81 16.08
N LEU A 138 -10.11 -12.98 16.73
CA LEU A 138 -8.96 -13.65 17.34
C LEU A 138 -7.79 -13.85 16.35
N PRO A 139 -8.00 -14.28 15.09
CA PRO A 139 -6.92 -14.44 14.12
C PRO A 139 -6.34 -13.11 13.61
N ALA A 140 -7.07 -11.99 13.75
CA ALA A 140 -6.64 -10.67 13.30
C ALA A 140 -5.83 -9.95 14.40
N PHE A 141 -6.20 -10.16 15.67
CA PHE A 141 -5.55 -9.54 16.81
C PHE A 141 -4.20 -10.21 17.15
N GLU A 142 -4.14 -11.54 17.16
CA GLU A 142 -2.90 -12.29 17.37
C GLU A 142 -1.85 -12.00 16.28
N ARG A 143 -2.28 -11.82 15.03
CA ARG A 143 -1.38 -11.43 13.92
C ARG A 143 -0.88 -9.98 14.02
N SER A 144 -1.66 -9.07 14.60
CA SER A 144 -1.26 -7.68 14.80
C SER A 144 -0.17 -7.56 15.89
N LEU A 145 -0.35 -8.30 16.99
CA LEU A 145 0.61 -8.35 18.10
C LEU A 145 1.96 -8.96 17.70
N LEU A 146 1.96 -10.01 16.87
CA LEU A 146 3.19 -10.63 16.36
C LEU A 146 3.97 -9.74 15.36
N GLN A 147 3.35 -8.70 14.80
CA GLN A 147 3.94 -7.85 13.76
C GLN A 147 4.42 -6.47 14.26
N GLY A 148 4.42 -6.25 15.58
CA GLY A 148 4.96 -5.05 16.22
C GLY A 148 4.20 -3.76 15.86
N ILE A 149 2.92 -3.87 15.49
CA ILE A 149 2.06 -2.71 15.31
C ILE A 149 1.64 -2.26 16.70
N TYR A 150 2.16 -1.10 17.14
CA TYR A 150 1.75 -0.48 18.40
C TYR A 150 0.30 -0.01 18.26
N LEU A 151 -0.64 -0.88 18.57
CA LEU A 151 -1.99 -0.45 18.91
C LEU A 151 -1.90 0.27 20.26
N PRO A 152 -2.63 1.38 20.46
CA PRO A 152 -2.67 2.04 21.76
C PRO A 152 -3.03 1.01 22.84
N GLN A 153 -2.24 1.00 23.92
CA GLN A 153 -2.35 0.03 25.01
C GLN A 153 -3.75 0.08 25.65
N PRO A 154 -4.25 -1.07 26.14
CA PRO A 154 -5.55 -1.18 26.79
C PRO A 154 -5.49 -0.63 28.22
N SER A 155 -5.35 0.69 28.37
CA SER A 155 -5.66 1.38 29.64
C SER A 155 -7.08 1.96 29.66
N ALA A 156 -7.81 1.85 28.54
CA ALA A 156 -9.26 2.02 28.49
C ALA A 156 -9.96 0.71 28.93
N PRO A 157 -11.18 0.76 29.50
CA PRO A 157 -12.00 -0.44 29.68
C PRO A 157 -12.01 -1.25 28.39
N GLY A 158 -11.98 -2.59 28.50
CA GLY A 158 -11.87 -3.47 27.35
C GLY A 158 -12.91 -3.06 26.29
N PRO A 159 -12.56 -3.06 24.98
CA PRO A 159 -13.41 -2.50 23.93
C PRO A 159 -14.70 -3.31 23.64
N TRP A 160 -15.08 -4.17 24.59
CA TRP A 160 -16.16 -5.13 24.54
C TRP A 160 -17.21 -4.90 25.64
N ASP A 161 -16.92 -4.03 26.62
CA ASP A 161 -17.82 -3.74 27.74
C ASP A 161 -18.73 -2.51 27.48
N GLU A 162 -18.61 -1.84 26.33
CA GLU A 162 -19.42 -0.66 25.98
C GLU A 162 -20.62 -0.94 25.05
N CYS A 163 -20.80 -2.19 24.61
CA CYS A 163 -22.07 -2.64 24.04
C CYS A 163 -22.74 -3.61 25.03
N CYS A 164 -23.07 -3.08 26.20
CA CYS A 164 -24.15 -3.44 27.15
C CYS A 164 -23.89 -2.76 28.49
#